data_AF-A0A7J5LTB2-F1
#
_entry.id   AF-A0A7J5LTB2-F1
#
_cell.length_a   1.000
_cell.length_b   1.000
_cell.length_c   1.000
_cell.angle_alpha   90.00
_cell.angle_beta   90.00
_cell.angle_gamma   90.00
#
_symmetry.space_group_name_H-M   'P 1'
#
loop_
_entity.id
_entity.type
_entity.pdbx_description
1 polymer ?
#
loop_
_entity_poly.entity_id
_entity_poly.type
_entity_poly.pdbx_seq_one_letter_code
_entity_poly.pdbx_strand_id
1 'polypeptide(L)'
;YLASGEIRLDWQNRSADIGMEHLLCLLEFTIEGSSACTLSVEGVPTGGTYDLAGGKLSAGEKGTVPSDGNTVLLLPGKAGNNRVVIRFQENTYGWLLPAVTLEAGKRYGYALSLGKEGGLILSGVSVRPWQEGEDYNGTIKPNK
;
A
#
# COMPACT_ATOMS: atom_id res chain seq x y z
N TYR A 1 -1.67 -8.25 -0.09
CA TYR A 1 -3.11 -8.52 -0.14
C TYR A 1 -3.52 -8.47 -1.59
N LEU A 2 -3.83 -9.63 -2.16
CA LEU A 2 -4.16 -9.79 -3.58
C LEU A 2 -5.61 -10.30 -3.70
N ALA A 3 -6.30 -9.92 -4.77
CA ALA A 3 -7.55 -10.54 -5.16
C ALA A 3 -7.66 -10.63 -6.67
N SER A 4 -8.43 -11.61 -7.14
CA SER A 4 -8.86 -11.72 -8.52
C SER A 4 -10.30 -11.24 -8.67
N GLY A 5 -10.68 -10.92 -9.90
CA GLY A 5 -12.08 -10.73 -10.26
C GLY A 5 -12.86 -12.05 -10.31
N GLU A 6 -14.18 -11.96 -10.46
CA GLU A 6 -15.05 -13.12 -10.64
C GLU A 6 -14.67 -13.88 -11.93
N ILE A 7 -14.42 -15.19 -11.82
CA ILE A 7 -14.22 -16.09 -12.96
C ILE A 7 -15.32 -17.14 -12.96
N ARG A 8 -16.06 -17.22 -14.06
CA ARG A 8 -17.11 -18.23 -14.27
C ARG A 8 -16.60 -19.33 -15.18
N LEU A 9 -16.61 -20.55 -14.67
CA LEU A 9 -16.27 -21.76 -15.42
C LEU A 9 -17.52 -22.56 -15.72
N ASP A 10 -17.52 -23.22 -16.87
CA ASP A 10 -18.58 -24.14 -17.27
C ASP A 10 -18.00 -25.40 -17.91
N TRP A 11 -18.88 -26.27 -18.40
CA TRP A 11 -18.49 -27.56 -18.96
C TRP A 11 -17.70 -27.45 -20.27
N GLN A 12 -17.73 -26.30 -20.96
CA GLN A 12 -16.95 -25.98 -22.15
C GLN A 12 -15.64 -25.25 -21.78
N ASN A 13 -15.66 -24.39 -20.76
CA ASN A 13 -14.53 -23.62 -20.24
C ASN A 13 -14.06 -24.15 -18.89
N ARG A 14 -13.28 -25.24 -18.91
CA ARG A 14 -12.78 -25.95 -17.71
C ARG A 14 -11.42 -25.45 -17.20
N SER A 15 -10.85 -24.45 -17.86
CA SER A 15 -9.56 -23.86 -17.51
C SER A 15 -9.76 -22.40 -17.18
N ALA A 16 -9.12 -21.95 -16.10
CA ALA A 16 -9.12 -20.57 -15.65
C ALA A 16 -7.70 -20.05 -15.65
N ASP A 17 -7.53 -18.83 -16.14
CA ASP A 17 -6.36 -18.00 -15.90
C ASP A 17 -6.77 -16.95 -14.84
N ILE A 18 -6.03 -16.87 -13.74
CA ILE A 18 -6.38 -16.07 -12.56
C ILE A 18 -5.35 -14.96 -12.40
N GLY A 19 -5.69 -13.78 -12.91
CA GLY A 19 -4.95 -12.55 -12.62
C GLY A 19 -5.20 -12.09 -11.19
N MET A 20 -4.12 -11.90 -10.42
CA MET A 20 -4.18 -11.43 -9.03
C MET A 20 -3.67 -10.00 -8.93
N GLU A 21 -4.49 -9.09 -8.42
CA GLU A 21 -4.16 -7.67 -8.29
C GLU A 21 -4.06 -7.25 -6.82
N HIS A 22 -3.16 -6.31 -6.51
CA HIS A 22 -3.02 -5.78 -5.16
C HIS A 22 -4.21 -4.89 -4.81
N LEU A 23 -4.85 -5.19 -3.68
CA LEU A 23 -5.97 -4.39 -3.15
C LEU A 23 -5.54 -3.12 -2.42
N LEU A 24 -4.29 -3.08 -1.98
CA LEU A 24 -3.72 -1.98 -1.20
C LEU A 24 -2.73 -1.18 -2.02
N CYS A 25 -2.38 0.00 -1.52
CA CYS A 25 -1.24 0.75 -1.99
C CYS A 25 -0.07 0.61 -1.02
N LEU A 26 1.15 0.74 -1.53
CA LEU A 26 2.37 0.72 -0.74
C LEU A 26 2.97 2.12 -0.72
N LEU A 27 3.17 2.69 0.46
CA LEU A 27 3.99 3.89 0.62
C LEU A 27 5.38 3.46 1.05
N GLU A 28 6.40 4.08 0.48
CA GLU A 28 7.80 3.87 0.80
C GLU A 28 8.45 5.22 1.09
N PHE A 29 9.24 5.28 2.15
CA PHE A 29 9.97 6.47 2.55
C PHE A 29 11.47 6.21 2.51
N THR A 30 12.24 7.21 2.12
CA THR A 30 13.70 7.21 2.29
C THR A 30 14.13 8.54 2.88
N ILE A 31 15.02 8.51 3.87
CA ILE A 31 15.56 9.71 4.51
C ILE A 31 17.04 9.79 4.17
N GLU A 32 17.48 10.85 3.49
CA GLU A 32 18.86 10.96 3.00
C GLU A 32 19.30 9.75 2.15
N GLY A 33 18.36 9.18 1.38
CA GLY A 33 18.59 7.96 0.58
C GLY A 33 18.64 6.66 1.39
N SER A 34 18.48 6.71 2.71
CA SER A 34 18.44 5.52 3.59
C SER A 34 17.02 5.01 3.82
N SER A 35 16.87 3.69 3.89
CA SER A 35 15.65 2.99 4.31
C SER A 35 15.62 2.64 5.80
N ALA A 36 16.61 3.08 6.58
CA ALA A 36 16.74 2.76 8.01
C ALA A 36 15.83 3.65 8.88
N CYS A 37 14.53 3.62 8.62
CA CYS A 37 13.53 4.33 9.41
C CYS A 37 12.33 3.43 9.73
N THR A 38 11.60 3.80 10.77
CA THR A 38 10.27 3.25 11.07
C THR A 38 9.25 4.38 11.01
N LEU A 39 7.98 4.04 10.78
CA LEU A 39 6.97 5.08 10.60
C LEU A 39 5.58 4.66 11.05
N SER A 40 4.74 5.65 11.28
CA SER A 40 3.30 5.44 11.49
C SER A 40 2.51 6.53 10.79
N VAL A 41 1.42 6.16 10.13
CA VAL A 41 0.54 7.10 9.43
C VAL A 41 -0.75 7.25 10.20
N GLU A 42 -1.10 8.49 10.54
CA GLU A 42 -2.29 8.85 11.32
C GLU A 42 -3.47 9.27 10.43
N GLY A 43 -4.69 9.05 10.91
CA GLY A 43 -5.92 9.51 10.26
C GLY A 43 -6.28 8.76 8.98
N VAL A 44 -5.78 7.53 8.84
CA VAL A 44 -6.03 6.65 7.69
C VAL A 44 -6.85 5.42 8.12
N PRO A 45 -7.62 4.80 7.22
CA PRO A 45 -8.33 3.56 7.55
C PRO A 45 -7.37 2.46 8.02
N THR A 46 -7.63 1.88 9.18
CA THR A 46 -6.80 0.80 9.76
C THR A 46 -7.24 -0.60 9.33
N GLY A 47 -8.42 -0.69 8.71
CA GLY A 47 -8.98 -1.93 8.18
C GLY A 47 -10.07 -1.66 7.15
N GLY A 48 -10.62 -2.74 6.60
CA GLY A 48 -11.71 -2.68 5.64
C GLY A 48 -12.20 -4.07 5.26
N THR A 49 -13.27 -4.11 4.47
CA THR A 49 -13.89 -5.34 3.97
C THR A 49 -13.78 -5.37 2.46
N TYR A 50 -13.40 -6.53 1.92
CA TYR A 50 -13.39 -6.77 0.47
C TYR A 50 -14.49 -7.76 0.10
N ASP A 51 -15.36 -7.35 -0.82
CA ASP A 51 -16.33 -8.23 -1.43
C ASP A 51 -15.69 -8.98 -2.61
N LEU A 52 -15.47 -10.28 -2.44
CA LEU A 52 -14.87 -11.15 -3.46
C LEU A 52 -15.78 -11.33 -4.69
N ALA A 53 -17.10 -11.20 -4.53
CA ALA A 53 -18.04 -11.35 -5.64
C ALA A 53 -18.19 -10.04 -6.42
N GLY A 54 -18.31 -8.92 -5.71
CA GLY A 54 -18.49 -7.59 -6.31
C GLY A 54 -17.20 -6.83 -6.62
N GLY A 55 -16.04 -7.32 -6.19
CA GLY A 55 -14.73 -6.69 -6.41
C GLY A 55 -14.56 -5.35 -5.69
N LYS A 56 -15.28 -5.13 -4.59
CA LYS A 56 -15.34 -3.82 -3.92
C LYS A 56 -14.66 -3.83 -2.56
N LEU A 57 -13.69 -2.93 -2.38
CA LEU A 57 -13.07 -2.64 -1.10
C LEU A 57 -13.78 -1.48 -0.39
N SER A 58 -14.19 -1.68 0.85
CA SER A 58 -14.75 -0.63 1.72
C SER A 58 -13.84 -0.37 2.91
N ALA A 59 -13.52 0.91 3.16
CA ALA A 59 -12.71 1.33 4.29
C ALA A 59 -13.51 1.30 5.60
N GLY A 60 -12.86 0.86 6.67
CA GLY A 60 -13.36 0.93 8.05
C GLY A 60 -12.98 2.22 8.76
N GLU A 61 -12.92 2.16 10.08
CA GLU A 61 -12.58 3.30 10.92
C GLU A 61 -11.15 3.81 10.68
N LYS A 62 -10.97 5.11 10.92
CA LYS A 62 -9.67 5.77 10.82
C LYS A 62 -8.91 5.65 12.13
N GLY A 63 -7.60 5.44 12.03
CA GLY A 63 -6.70 5.39 13.18
C GLY A 63 -5.25 5.58 12.74
N THR A 64 -4.35 4.86 13.40
CA THR A 64 -2.92 4.92 13.12
C THR A 64 -2.44 3.55 12.62
N VAL A 65 -1.76 3.54 11.47
CA VAL A 65 -1.14 2.33 10.92
C VAL A 65 0.36 2.41 11.17
N PRO A 66 0.93 1.57 12.06
CA PRO A 66 2.37 1.50 12.31
C PRO A 66 3.08 0.65 11.26
N SER A 67 4.38 0.89 11.11
CA SER A 67 5.32 0.04 10.38
C SER A 67 6.68 0.05 11.06
N ASP A 68 7.24 -1.14 11.23
CA ASP A 68 8.58 -1.36 11.78
C ASP A 68 9.69 -1.14 10.72
N GLY A 69 9.32 -0.65 9.53
CA GLY A 69 10.25 -0.29 8.47
C GLY A 69 9.83 0.96 7.72
N ASN A 70 10.51 1.21 6.60
CA ASN A 70 10.31 2.40 5.79
C ASN A 70 9.11 2.32 4.83
N THR A 71 8.37 1.22 4.87
CA THR A 71 7.22 0.98 4.00
C THR A 71 5.95 0.74 4.79
N VAL A 72 4.80 1.24 4.32
CA VAL A 72 3.49 1.01 4.95
C VAL A 72 2.43 0.69 3.92
N LEU A 73 1.57 -0.27 4.26
CA LEU A 73 0.42 -0.65 3.44
C LEU A 73 -0.81 0.12 3.89
N LEU A 74 -1.47 0.79 2.95
CA LEU A 74 -2.68 1.55 3.21
C LEU A 74 -3.80 1.15 2.26
N LEU A 75 -5.03 1.30 2.72
CA LEU A 75 -6.19 1.23 1.84
C LEU A 75 -6.13 2.38 0.81
N PRO A 76 -6.49 2.11 -0.46
CA PRO A 76 -6.56 3.15 -1.48
C PRO A 76 -7.64 4.19 -1.13
N GLY A 77 -7.45 5.40 -1.62
CA GLY A 77 -8.36 6.51 -1.36
C GLY A 77 -7.64 7.86 -1.30
N LYS A 78 -8.41 8.91 -1.00
CA LYS A 78 -7.87 10.27 -0.86
C LYS A 78 -7.00 10.34 0.39
N ALA A 79 -5.74 10.73 0.19
CA ALA A 79 -4.81 11.11 1.24
C ALA A 79 -4.50 12.60 1.15
N GLY A 80 -4.12 13.20 2.27
CA GLY A 80 -3.71 14.61 2.33
C GLY A 80 -3.81 15.14 3.74
N ASN A 81 -2.75 15.81 4.20
CA ASN A 81 -2.60 16.30 5.59
C ASN A 81 -2.63 15.19 6.65
N ASN A 82 -2.55 13.92 6.26
CA ASN A 82 -2.30 12.81 7.17
C ASN A 82 -0.89 12.95 7.72
N ARG A 83 -0.75 12.91 9.05
CA ARG A 83 0.54 12.98 9.70
C ARG A 83 1.25 11.63 9.61
N VAL A 84 2.46 11.65 9.07
CA VAL A 84 3.41 10.54 9.10
C VAL A 84 4.42 10.86 10.19
N VAL A 85 4.45 10.03 11.22
CA VAL A 85 5.50 10.08 12.25
C VAL A 85 6.62 9.17 11.78
N ILE A 86 7.83 9.71 11.61
CA ILE A 86 8.98 8.99 11.09
C ILE A 86 10.06 8.99 12.17
N ARG A 87 10.55 7.81 12.54
CA ARG A 87 11.72 7.66 13.40
C ARG A 87 12.92 7.30 12.54
N PHE A 88 13.93 8.14 12.59
CA PHE A 88 15.18 7.96 11.85
C PHE A 88 16.33 8.36 12.76
N GLN A 89 17.29 7.44 12.93
CA GLN A 89 18.33 7.55 13.95
C GLN A 89 17.69 7.72 15.35
N GLU A 90 18.14 8.68 16.15
CA GLU A 90 17.60 8.98 17.49
C GLU A 90 16.45 10.01 17.47
N ASN A 91 16.04 10.46 16.27
CA ASN A 91 15.09 11.56 16.11
C ASN A 91 13.71 11.07 15.64
N THR A 92 12.68 11.82 16.04
CA THR A 92 11.31 11.64 15.58
C THR A 92 10.84 12.88 14.84
N TYR A 93 10.35 12.69 13.62
CA TYR A 93 9.88 13.74 12.74
C TYR A 93 8.39 13.58 12.48
N GLY A 94 7.69 14.70 12.39
CA GLY A 94 6.33 14.76 11.85
C GLY A 94 6.37 15.31 10.43
N TRP A 95 5.79 14.58 9.48
CA TRP A 95 5.68 15.01 8.09
C TRP A 95 4.24 14.85 7.61
N LEU A 96 3.78 15.70 6.69
CA LEU A 96 2.40 15.66 6.18
C LEU A 96 2.39 15.06 4.77
N LEU A 97 1.54 14.06 4.57
CA LEU A 97 1.32 13.50 3.23
C LEU A 97 0.76 14.57 2.30
N PRO A 98 1.29 14.70 1.07
CA PRO A 98 0.72 15.57 0.06
C PRO A 98 -0.68 15.11 -0.32
N ALA A 99 -1.49 16.05 -0.79
CA ALA A 99 -2.81 15.73 -1.30
C ALA A 99 -2.69 14.86 -2.58
N VAL A 100 -3.13 13.61 -2.49
CA VAL A 100 -3.06 12.64 -3.60
C VAL A 100 -4.18 11.61 -3.44
N THR A 101 -4.62 11.02 -4.55
CA THR A 101 -5.45 9.81 -4.49
C THR A 101 -4.54 8.60 -4.60
N LEU A 102 -4.47 7.81 -3.52
CA LEU A 102 -3.71 6.57 -3.47
C LEU A 102 -4.51 5.47 -4.18
N GLU A 103 -3.87 4.81 -5.15
CA GLU A 103 -4.48 3.78 -5.97
C GLU A 103 -3.96 2.40 -5.57
N ALA A 104 -4.84 1.40 -5.67
CA ALA A 104 -4.50 0.01 -5.44
C ALA A 104 -3.40 -0.46 -6.42
N GLY A 105 -2.49 -1.31 -5.95
CA GLY A 105 -1.39 -1.81 -6.77
C GLY A 105 -0.37 -0.77 -7.22
N LYS A 106 -0.37 0.42 -6.61
CA LYS A 106 0.69 1.42 -6.80
C LYS A 106 1.61 1.47 -5.58
N ARG A 107 2.88 1.74 -5.86
CA ARG A 107 3.90 2.10 -4.88
C ARG A 107 4.24 3.57 -5.01
N TYR A 108 4.07 4.30 -3.91
CA TYR A 108 4.37 5.72 -3.77
C TYR A 108 5.67 5.87 -2.97
N GLY A 109 6.76 6.23 -3.63
CA GLY A 109 8.04 6.50 -3.01
C GLY A 109 8.19 7.99 -2.68
N TYR A 110 8.44 8.30 -1.41
CA TYR A 110 8.75 9.63 -0.91
C TYR A 110 10.22 9.67 -0.46
N ALA A 111 11.03 10.43 -1.20
CA ALA A 111 12.38 10.75 -0.79
C ALA A 111 12.35 12.04 0.03
N LEU A 112 12.86 11.98 1.25
CA LEU A 112 12.96 13.10 2.18
C LEU A 112 14.43 13.36 2.51
N SER A 113 14.73 14.62 2.78
CA SER A 113 16.05 15.09 3.21
C SER A 113 15.93 15.96 4.45
N LEU A 114 17.00 16.03 5.25
CA LEU A 114 17.11 16.91 6.40
C LEU A 114 17.43 18.33 5.92
N GLY A 115 16.51 19.25 6.19
CA GLY A 115 16.74 20.68 6.00
C GLY A 115 17.78 21.23 6.96
N LYS A 116 18.23 22.45 6.69
CA LYS A 116 19.20 23.17 7.53
C LYS A 116 18.72 23.37 8.97
N GLU A 117 17.41 23.43 9.17
CA GLU A 117 16.75 23.58 10.48
C GLU A 117 16.40 22.23 11.14
N GLY A 118 16.83 21.11 10.55
CA GLY A 118 16.59 19.76 11.06
C GLY A 118 15.22 19.17 10.72
N GLY A 119 14.33 19.89 10.04
CA GLY A 119 13.05 19.37 9.55
C GLY A 119 13.19 18.48 8.32
N LEU A 120 12.24 17.57 8.09
CA LEU A 120 12.17 16.77 6.86
C LEU A 120 11.58 17.59 5.71
N ILE A 121 12.30 17.62 4.58
CA ILE A 121 11.91 18.30 3.35
C ILE A 121 11.72 17.24 2.26
N LEU A 122 10.68 17.38 1.45
CA LEU A 122 10.45 16.51 0.30
C LEU A 122 11.50 16.79 -0.78
N SER A 123 12.30 15.78 -1.11
CA SER A 123 13.33 15.84 -2.16
C SER A 123 12.93 15.10 -3.44
N GLY A 124 11.96 14.18 -3.36
CA GLY A 124 11.43 13.52 -4.55
C GLY A 124 10.17 12.69 -4.29
N VAL A 125 9.37 12.51 -5.35
CA VAL A 125 8.20 11.63 -5.36
C VAL A 125 8.31 10.70 -6.57
N SER A 126 7.99 9.43 -6.37
CA SER A 126 7.85 8.45 -7.45
C SER A 126 6.58 7.65 -7.29
N VAL A 127 5.92 7.33 -8.41
CA VAL A 127 4.76 6.43 -8.44
C VAL A 127 5.07 5.36 -9.47
N ARG A 128 5.05 4.10 -9.03
CA ARG A 128 5.32 2.94 -9.90
C ARG A 128 4.36 1.79 -9.60
N PRO A 129 4.12 0.86 -10.54
CA PRO A 129 3.39 -0.36 -10.23
C PRO A 129 4.03 -1.08 -9.04
N TRP A 130 3.20 -1.55 -8.11
CA TRP A 130 3.64 -2.45 -7.06
C TRP A 130 3.61 -3.86 -7.65
N GLN A 131 4.81 -4.44 -7.84
CA GLN A 131 5.11 -5.73 -8.49
C GLN A 131 3.91 -6.67 -8.68
N GLU A 132 3.71 -7.11 -9.92
CA GLU A 132 2.85 -8.26 -10.25
C GLU A 132 3.31 -9.48 -9.43
N GLY A 133 2.35 -10.25 -8.92
CA GLY A 133 2.68 -11.56 -8.33
C GLY A 133 3.34 -12.46 -9.37
N GLU A 134 4.16 -13.41 -8.93
CA GLU A 134 4.69 -14.43 -9.85
C GLU A 134 3.55 -15.32 -10.38
N ASP A 135 3.79 -16.00 -11.51
CA ASP A 135 2.86 -17.01 -12.01
C ASP A 135 2.80 -18.20 -11.04
N TYR A 136 1.64 -18.40 -10.43
CA TYR A 136 1.40 -19.55 -9.55
C TYR A 136 0.64 -20.65 -10.30
N ASN A 137 1.28 -21.79 -10.52
CA ASN A 137 0.63 -22.97 -11.10
C ASN A 137 0.01 -23.85 -10.00
N GLY A 138 -1.28 -24.17 -10.14
CA GLY A 138 -2.01 -25.07 -9.23
C GLY A 138 -3.02 -25.94 -9.97
N THR A 139 -3.32 -27.13 -9.45
CA THR A 139 -4.31 -28.05 -10.05
C THR A 139 -5.59 -28.04 -9.21
N ILE A 140 -6.71 -27.64 -9.79
CA ILE A 140 -8.03 -27.75 -9.13
C ILE A 140 -8.49 -29.20 -9.25
N LYS A 141 -8.66 -29.90 -8.12
CA LYS A 141 -9.27 -31.23 -8.08
C LYS A 141 -10.76 -31.07 -7.72
N PRO A 142 -11.68 -31.77 -8.40
CA PRO A 142 -13.08 -31.80 -7.99
C PRO A 142 -13.17 -32.35 -6.56
N ASN A 143 -14.04 -31.75 -5.73
CA ASN A 143 -14.45 -32.40 -4.48
C ASN A 143 -15.15 -33.72 -4.84
N LYS A 144 -14.73 -34.80 -4.19
CA LYS A 144 -15.40 -36.11 -4.27
C LYS A 144 -16.74 -36.08 -3.57
#